data_AF-A0A259J7D5-F1
#
_entry.id   AF-A0A259J7D5-F1
#
_cell.length_a   1.000
_cell.length_b   1.000
_cell.length_c   1.000
_cell.angle_alpha   90.00
_cell.angle_beta   90.00
_cell.angle_gamma   90.00
#
_symmetry.space_group_name_H-M   'P 1'
#
loop_
_entity.id
_entity.type
_entity.pdbx_description
1 polymer ?
#
loop_
_entity_poly.entity_id
_entity_poly.type
_entity_poly.pdbx_seq_one_letter_code
_entity_poly.pdbx_strand_id
1 'polypeptide(L)' 'RARAIETQTWFLAIGQTGSHAGGKKWCWGHSMVIDPWGHITAQCSDGVGITTGTLDFAYSAKARANVPVANHHVLA' A
#
# COMPACT_ATOMS: atom_id res chain seq x y z
N ARG A 1 2.77 -1.40 4.18
CA ARG A 1 1.67 -1.93 5.03
C ARG A 1 1.41 -1.02 6.23
N ALA A 2 2.38 -0.73 7.11
CA ALA A 2 2.18 0.11 8.31
C ALA A 2 1.45 1.45 8.04
N ARG A 3 1.86 2.21 7.01
CA ARG A 3 1.21 3.46 6.60
C ARG A 3 -0.28 3.31 6.28
N ALA A 4 -0.68 2.19 5.67
CA ALA A 4 -2.08 1.91 5.35
C ALA A 4 -2.92 1.74 6.63
N ILE A 5 -2.36 1.05 7.63
CA ILE A 5 -2.99 0.78 8.92
C ILE A 5 -3.12 2.06 9.74
N GLU A 6 -2.02 2.80 9.94
CA GLU A 6 -2.02 3.96 10.84
C GLU A 6 -2.85 5.13 10.29
N THR A 7 -2.98 5.26 8.97
CA THR A 7 -3.80 6.30 8.33
C THR A 7 -5.20 5.81 7.96
N GLN A 8 -5.42 4.50 8.03
CA GLN A 8 -6.66 3.83 7.60
C GLN A 8 -7.04 4.24 6.17
N THR A 9 -6.09 4.06 5.26
CA THR A 9 -6.20 4.40 3.84
C THR A 9 -5.80 3.24 2.94
N TRP A 10 -6.35 3.23 1.73
CA TRP A 10 -5.80 2.44 0.64
C TRP A 10 -4.41 2.98 0.28
N PHE A 11 -3.42 2.11 0.19
CA PHE A 11 -2.03 2.49 -0.11
C PHE A 11 -1.55 1.81 -1.38
N LEU A 12 -1.19 2.60 -2.39
CA LEU A 12 -0.63 2.13 -3.65
C LEU A 12 0.89 2.33 -3.59
N ALA A 13 1.63 1.26 -3.34
CA ALA A 13 3.08 1.28 -3.30
C ALA A 13 3.62 0.82 -4.66
N ILE A 14 4.01 1.75 -5.52
CA ILE A 14 4.55 1.45 -6.86
C ILE A 14 6.07 1.56 -6.83
N GLY A 15 6.77 0.51 -7.27
CA GLY A 15 8.23 0.45 -7.29
C GLY A 15 8.76 0.01 -8.65
N GLN A 16 9.94 0.54 -9.02
CA GLN A 16 10.72 0.00 -10.13
C GLN A 16 11.24 -1.40 -9.78
N THR A 17 11.47 -2.24 -10.79
CA THR A 17 12.00 -3.61 -10.65
C THR A 17 13.14 -3.83 -11.64
N GLY A 18 14.00 -4.81 -11.37
CA GLY A 18 15.17 -5.13 -12.18
C GLY A 18 16.39 -4.26 -11.84
N SER A 19 17.39 -4.28 -12.72
CA SER A 19 18.63 -3.53 -12.54
C SER A 19 18.57 -2.14 -13.17
N HIS A 20 19.21 -1.18 -12.53
CA HIS A 20 19.33 0.21 -12.99
C HIS A 20 20.79 0.69 -12.86
N ALA A 21 21.11 1.84 -13.47
CA ALA A 21 22.47 2.40 -13.51
C ALA A 21 23.52 1.42 -14.09
N GLY A 22 23.16 0.72 -15.18
CA GLY A 22 24.05 -0.24 -15.85
C GLY A 22 24.34 -1.49 -15.00
N GLY A 23 23.39 -1.94 -14.20
CA GLY A 23 23.55 -3.13 -13.36
C GLY A 23 24.09 -2.87 -11.95
N LYS A 24 24.44 -1.62 -11.61
CA LYS A 24 25.04 -1.27 -10.31
C LYS A 24 24.03 -1.14 -9.18
N LYS A 25 22.73 -0.95 -9.48
CA LYS A 25 21.65 -0.84 -8.50
C LYS A 25 20.53 -1.81 -8.85
N TRP A 26 19.93 -2.41 -7.84
CA TRP A 26 18.77 -3.28 -7.98
C TRP A 26 17.55 -2.62 -7.35
N CYS A 27 16.45 -2.59 -8.10
CA CYS A 27 15.18 -2.09 -7.63
C CYS A 27 14.32 -3.27 -7.18
N TRP A 28 13.74 -3.15 -5.98
CA TRP A 28 13.03 -4.25 -5.34
C TRP A 28 11.74 -4.64 -6.08
N GLY A 29 11.05 -3.70 -6.70
CA GLY A 29 9.75 -3.95 -7.31
C GLY A 29 8.68 -4.14 -6.26
N HIS A 30 7.98 -5.28 -6.33
CA HIS A 30 6.85 -5.63 -5.46
C HIS A 30 5.78 -4.55 -5.37
N SER A 31 5.50 -3.90 -6.51
CA SER A 31 4.40 -2.94 -6.60
C SER A 31 3.11 -3.58 -6.09
N MET A 32 2.39 -2.92 -5.19
CA MET A 32 1.24 -3.50 -4.50
C MET A 32 0.17 -2.48 -4.14
N VAL A 33 -1.05 -3.00 -4.00
CA VAL A 33 -2.22 -2.32 -3.44
C VAL A 33 -2.49 -2.90 -2.06
N ILE A 34 -2.66 -2.02 -1.07
CA ILE A 34 -2.86 -2.41 0.33
C ILE A 34 -4.16 -1.78 0.83
N ASP A 35 -4.99 -2.56 1.51
CA ASP A 35 -6.24 -2.09 2.12
C ASP A 35 -5.99 -1.29 3.42
N PRO A 36 -7.02 -0.58 3.95
CA PRO A 36 -6.93 0.17 5.21
C PRO A 36 -6.61 -0.67 6.46
N TRP A 37 -6.69 -2.01 6.39
CA TRP A 37 -6.32 -2.92 7.47
C TRP A 37 -4.90 -3.51 7.29
N GLY A 38 -4.22 -3.12 6.21
CA GLY A 38 -2.86 -3.56 5.90
C GLY A 38 -2.77 -4.88 5.15
N HIS A 39 -3.86 -5.43 4.60
CA HIS A 39 -3.79 -6.58 3.71
C HIS A 39 -3.34 -6.16 2.32
N ILE A 40 -2.51 -6.98 1.68
CA ILE A 40 -2.12 -6.79 0.28
C ILE A 40 -3.23 -7.39 -0.59
N THR A 41 -3.95 -6.55 -1.32
CA THR A 41 -5.10 -6.99 -2.15
C THR A 41 -4.69 -7.29 -3.59
N ALA A 42 -3.58 -6.69 -4.05
CA ALA A 42 -2.96 -6.98 -5.33
C ALA A 42 -1.46 -6.73 -5.24
N GLN A 43 -0.65 -7.55 -5.91
CA GLN A 43 0.79 -7.39 -5.99
C GLN A 43 1.28 -7.81 -7.37
N CYS A 44 2.24 -7.09 -7.93
CA CYS A 44 2.95 -7.51 -9.14
C CYS A 44 3.88 -8.69 -8.81
N SER A 45 3.98 -9.63 -9.75
CA SER A 45 5.03 -10.65 -9.73
C SER A 45 6.42 -10.02 -9.84
N ASP A 46 7.46 -10.81 -9.56
CA ASP A 46 8.84 -10.37 -9.71
C ASP A 46 9.15 -10.11 -11.20
N GLY A 47 9.73 -8.94 -11.48
CA GLY A 47 10.03 -8.50 -12.84
C GLY A 47 9.03 -7.48 -13.41
N VAL A 48 9.27 -7.07 -14.66
CA VAL A 48 8.47 -6.03 -15.31
C VAL A 48 7.07 -6.55 -15.60
N GLY A 49 6.06 -5.87 -15.08
CA GLY A 49 4.68 -6.27 -15.27
C GLY A 49 3.68 -5.30 -14.67
N ILE A 50 2.41 -5.68 -14.78
CA ILE A 50 1.27 -4.94 -14.25
C ILE A 50 0.45 -5.84 -13.33
N THR A 51 -0.20 -5.22 -12.35
CA THR A 51 -1.20 -5.86 -11.49
C THR A 51 -2.42 -4.95 -11.42
N THR A 52 -3.60 -5.52 -11.18
CA THR A 52 -4.84 -4.77 -11.06
C THR A 52 -5.52 -5.13 -9.74
N GLY A 53 -6.21 -4.15 -9.15
CA GLY A 53 -6.94 -4.34 -7.90
C GLY A 53 -8.14 -3.40 -7.86
N THR A 54 -9.18 -3.82 -7.15
CA THR A 54 -10.39 -3.01 -6.94
C THR A 54 -10.33 -2.35 -5.57
N LEU A 55 -10.68 -1.07 -5.50
CA LEU A 55 -10.71 -0.31 -4.25
C LEU A 55 -12.16 -0.16 -3.78
N ASP A 56 -12.45 -0.71 -2.60
CA ASP A 56 -13.72 -0.48 -1.92
C ASP A 56 -13.55 0.64 -0.88
N PHE A 57 -14.10 1.82 -1.17
CA PHE A 57 -14.05 2.96 -0.26
C PHE A 57 -15.05 2.87 0.89
N ALA A 58 -16.09 2.04 0.79
CA ALA A 58 -16.98 1.77 1.91
C ALA A 58 -16.23 0.99 3.01
N TYR A 59 -15.30 0.11 2.63
CA TYR A 59 -14.42 -0.57 3.59
C TYR A 59 -13.53 0.39 4.38
N SER A 60 -13.03 1.47 3.77
CA SER A 60 -12.28 2.53 4.48
C SER A 60 -13.11 3.19 5.56
N ALA A 61 -14.39 3.50 5.28
CA ALA A 61 -15.30 4.07 6.27
C ALA A 61 -15.52 3.09 7.43
N LYS A 62 -15.70 1.80 7.14
CA LYS A 62 -15.84 0.74 8.15
C LYS A 62 -14.59 0.60 9.03
N ALA A 63 -13.39 0.62 8.44
CA ALA A 63 -12.13 0.53 9.17
C ALA A 63 -11.98 1.70 10.16
N ARG A 64 -12.28 2.93 9.71
CA ARG A 64 -12.25 4.14 10.55
C ARG A 64 -13.30 4.12 11.66
N ALA A 65 -14.48 3.56 11.41
CA ALA A 65 -15.51 3.41 12.44
C ALA A 65 -15.12 2.38 13.51
N ASN A 66 -14.49 1.26 13.10
CA ASN A 66 -14.07 0.20 14.03
C ASN A 66 -12.93 0.64 14.96
N VAL A 67 -11.98 1.42 14.43
CA VAL A 67 -10.84 1.93 15.20
C VAL A 67 -10.61 3.40 14.82
N PRO A 68 -11.21 4.38 15.49
CA PRO A 68 -11.16 5.78 15.06
C PRO A 68 -9.82 6.46 15.43
N VAL A 69 -8.70 5.98 14.90
CA VAL A 69 -7.34 6.43 15.30
C VAL A 69 -7.14 7.93 15.11
N ALA A 70 -7.75 8.52 14.08
CA ALA A 70 -7.68 9.96 13.82
C ALA A 70 -8.24 10.82 14.96
N ASN A 71 -9.18 10.29 15.76
CA ASN A 71 -9.76 10.99 16.92
C ASN A 71 -8.84 10.96 18.14
N HIS A 72 -7.78 10.14 18.12
CA HIS A 72 -6.86 9.97 19.23
C HIS A 72 -5.54 10.72 19.02
N HIS A 73 -5.39 11.46 17.92
CA HIS A 73 -4.21 12.26 17.65
C HIS A 73 -4.13 13.45 18.60
N VAL A 74 -3.09 13.49 19.44
CA VAL A 74 -2.75 14.66 20.26
C VAL A 74 -1.72 15.46 19.47
N LEU A 75 -2.14 16.57 18.86
CA LEU A 75 -1.25 17.51 18.19
C LEU A 75 -0.71 18.47 19.26
N ALA A 76 0.61 18.45 19.46
CA ALA A 76 1.31 19.37 20.36
C ALA A 76 1.41 20.78 19.76
#